data_AF-A0A1I6REP4-F1
#
_entry.id   AF-A0A1I6REP4-F1
#
_cell.length_a   1.000
_cell.length_b   1.000
_cell.length_c   1.000
_cell.angle_alpha   90.00
_cell.angle_beta   90.00
_cell.angle_gamma   90.00
#
_symmetry.space_group_name_H-M   'P 1'
#
loop_
_entity.id
_entity.type
_entity.pdbx_description
1 polymer ?
#
loop_
_entity_poly.entity_id
_entity_poly.type
_entity_poly.pdbx_seq_one_letter_code
_entity_poly.pdbx_strand_id
1 'polypeptide(L)'
;MKIETINNKAYKLPNELNNFQKELYVHLINYKWKYITKKVGLYKYRNTFLEYDAILPEEVQDNYPIIYPSVLADVLQHLNKFPFKLHTHFNHMASSQAANVNLFVPILLSPKANEILKLLKPDFKELAVAELYKGFRIEYWDGNSNKEKGLLGDHSAIAGTDSDIAIAYYNQSNELCLWLIEHKLTEAEFSVCGGATSKGKKPVHNCTKTFSEITENKETCYYHSGSNYNYWNITENHKDFFVNNNNNLSCPFQNGMNQLWRNQLLGFAIEDDKTNNFKNVDFSVVHHPDNHSLDASINAYKNLVDNNSKFSSFTSKDVIDKALIVKDKEIDSWITWYRELYNI
;
A
#
# COMPACT_ATOMS: atom_id res chain seq x y z
N MET A 1 7.91 18.59 -17.47
CA MET A 1 9.26 18.13 -17.12
C MET A 1 10.15 19.34 -17.09
N LYS A 2 10.95 19.46 -16.03
CA LYS A 2 11.99 20.48 -15.92
C LYS A 2 13.36 19.82 -15.89
N ILE A 3 14.33 20.47 -16.52
CA ILE A 3 15.73 20.14 -16.29
C ILE A 3 16.18 21.03 -15.14
N GLU A 4 16.65 20.40 -14.06
CA GLU A 4 17.14 21.12 -12.89
C GLU A 4 18.58 20.70 -12.59
N THR A 5 19.45 21.69 -12.37
CA THR A 5 20.86 21.44 -12.04
C THR A 5 21.03 21.42 -10.53
N ILE A 6 21.47 20.28 -9.99
CA ILE A 6 21.72 20.09 -8.56
C ILE A 6 23.14 19.52 -8.43
N ASN A 7 24.01 20.18 -7.65
CA ASN A 7 25.41 19.77 -7.46
C ASN A 7 26.15 19.54 -8.80
N ASN A 8 26.01 20.47 -9.75
CA ASN A 8 26.60 20.43 -11.11
C ASN A 8 26.15 19.25 -12.00
N LYS A 9 25.06 18.57 -11.66
CA LYS A 9 24.44 17.54 -12.49
C LYS A 9 23.04 17.98 -12.89
N ALA A 10 22.69 17.77 -14.16
CA ALA A 10 21.36 18.04 -14.69
C ALA A 10 20.45 16.82 -14.49
N TYR A 11 19.25 17.04 -13.93
CA TYR A 11 18.23 16.02 -13.70
C TYR A 11 16.95 16.40 -14.42
N LYS A 12 16.34 15.44 -15.13
CA LYS A 12 14.99 15.54 -15.69
C LYS A 12 14.00 15.15 -14.61
N LEU A 13 13.31 16.13 -14.03
CA LEU A 13 12.38 15.94 -12.92
C LEU A 13 10.95 16.39 -13.29
N PRO A 14 9.91 15.92 -12.56
CA PRO A 14 8.56 16.44 -12.63
C PRO A 14 8.53 17.89 -12.17
N ASN A 15 7.49 18.60 -12.58
CA ASN A 15 7.39 20.04 -12.28
C ASN A 15 7.06 20.28 -10.80
N GLU A 16 6.23 19.43 -10.20
CA GLU A 16 5.67 19.59 -8.86
C GLU A 16 6.18 18.47 -7.96
N LEU A 17 7.27 18.73 -7.25
CA LEU A 17 7.79 17.88 -6.18
C LEU A 17 7.97 18.74 -4.93
N ASN A 18 7.54 18.22 -3.77
CA ASN A 18 7.95 18.79 -2.49
C ASN A 18 9.44 18.49 -2.20
N ASN A 19 10.00 19.07 -1.14
CA ASN A 19 11.44 18.92 -0.84
C ASN A 19 11.84 17.46 -0.64
N PHE A 20 11.09 16.71 0.18
CA PHE A 20 11.33 15.29 0.42
C PHE A 20 11.32 14.47 -0.87
N GLN A 21 10.27 14.62 -1.69
CA GLN A 21 10.15 13.92 -2.97
C GLN A 21 11.32 14.28 -3.88
N LYS A 22 11.72 15.54 -3.97
CA LYS A 22 12.85 15.97 -4.80
C LYS A 22 14.16 15.32 -4.36
N GLU A 23 14.44 15.32 -3.06
CA GLU A 23 15.65 14.72 -2.49
C GLU A 23 15.70 13.21 -2.78
N LEU A 24 14.62 12.49 -2.47
CA LEU A 24 14.55 11.05 -2.69
C LEU A 24 14.62 10.70 -4.19
N TYR A 25 13.99 11.49 -5.08
CA TYR A 25 14.09 11.25 -6.52
C TYR A 25 15.51 11.46 -7.05
N VAL A 26 16.20 12.51 -6.61
CA VAL A 26 17.61 12.75 -6.97
C VAL A 26 18.49 11.62 -6.47
N HIS A 27 18.27 11.13 -5.26
CA HIS A 27 18.96 9.97 -4.71
C HIS A 27 18.74 8.72 -5.57
N LEU A 28 17.48 8.38 -5.85
CA LEU A 28 17.09 7.22 -6.64
C LEU A 28 17.63 7.26 -8.09
N ILE A 29 17.67 8.45 -8.70
CA ILE A 29 18.31 8.65 -10.01
C ILE A 29 19.81 8.37 -9.93
N ASN A 30 20.49 8.89 -8.90
CA ASN A 30 21.91 8.61 -8.71
C ASN A 30 22.19 7.12 -8.46
N TYR A 31 21.33 6.44 -7.69
CA TYR A 31 21.41 4.99 -7.50
C TYR A 31 21.29 4.26 -8.85
N LYS A 32 20.26 4.57 -9.64
CA LYS A 32 20.05 4.01 -10.98
C LYS A 32 21.28 4.22 -11.87
N TRP A 33 21.83 5.43 -11.92
CA TRP A 33 23.01 5.74 -12.73
C TRP A 33 24.28 5.01 -12.29
N LYS A 34 24.40 4.68 -11.00
CA LYS A 34 25.55 3.97 -10.43
C LYS A 34 25.46 2.47 -10.66
N TYR A 35 24.28 1.87 -10.51
CA TYR A 35 24.13 0.42 -10.39
C TYR A 35 23.35 -0.25 -11.53
N ILE A 36 22.51 0.50 -12.26
CA ILE A 36 21.60 -0.08 -13.26
C ILE A 36 21.96 0.45 -14.65
N THR A 37 21.75 1.74 -14.89
CA THR A 37 21.97 2.37 -16.20
C THR A 37 21.92 3.89 -16.12
N LYS A 38 22.69 4.57 -16.98
CA LYS A 38 22.62 6.03 -17.17
C LYS A 38 21.57 6.48 -18.18
N LYS A 39 20.98 5.55 -18.94
CA LYS A 39 20.00 5.88 -19.98
C LYS A 39 18.67 6.31 -19.35
N VAL A 40 18.00 7.26 -20.00
CA VAL A 40 16.69 7.77 -19.58
C VAL A 40 15.59 6.78 -19.94
N GLY A 41 14.52 6.75 -19.14
CA GLY A 41 13.28 6.07 -19.52
C GLY A 41 12.30 7.04 -20.17
N LEU A 42 11.23 6.49 -20.75
CA LEU A 42 10.21 7.26 -21.44
C LEU A 42 8.86 7.16 -20.71
N TYR A 43 8.18 8.29 -20.57
CA TYR A 43 6.81 8.37 -20.09
C TYR A 43 5.88 8.87 -21.19
N LYS A 44 4.84 8.10 -21.52
CA LYS A 44 3.85 8.50 -22.51
C LYS A 44 2.81 9.43 -21.90
N TYR A 45 2.77 10.68 -22.33
CA TYR A 45 1.78 11.68 -21.93
C TYR A 45 1.09 12.29 -23.15
N ARG A 46 -0.23 12.13 -23.28
CA ARG A 46 -1.07 12.73 -24.34
C ARG A 46 -0.43 12.62 -25.75
N ASN A 47 0.04 11.43 -26.12
CA ASN A 47 0.71 11.09 -27.38
C ASN A 47 2.16 11.59 -27.56
N THR A 48 2.78 12.18 -26.54
CA THR A 48 4.22 12.53 -26.55
C THR A 48 4.99 11.64 -25.58
N PHE A 49 6.22 11.30 -25.92
CA PHE A 49 7.14 10.64 -24.99
C PHE A 49 8.00 11.70 -24.29
N LEU A 50 7.95 11.68 -22.95
CA LEU A 50 8.75 12.54 -22.10
C LEU A 50 9.90 11.72 -21.52
N GLU A 51 11.13 12.22 -21.67
CA GLU A 51 12.30 11.58 -21.09
C GLU A 51 12.37 11.83 -19.59
N TYR A 52 12.63 10.77 -18.82
CA TYR A 52 12.68 10.84 -17.38
C TYR A 52 13.83 9.99 -16.80
N ASP A 53 14.70 10.62 -16.03
CA ASP A 53 15.88 9.95 -15.43
C ASP A 53 15.48 8.89 -14.40
N ALA A 54 14.35 9.08 -13.71
CA ALA A 54 13.88 8.13 -12.70
C ALA A 54 13.12 6.92 -13.28
N ILE A 55 12.82 6.88 -14.58
CA ILE A 55 12.19 5.72 -15.23
C ILE A 55 13.27 4.83 -15.83
N LEU A 56 13.19 3.52 -15.62
CA LEU A 56 14.07 2.56 -16.29
C LEU A 56 13.79 2.52 -17.81
N PRO A 57 14.82 2.53 -18.67
CA PRO A 57 14.63 2.33 -20.10
C PRO A 57 14.10 0.91 -20.40
N GLU A 58 13.31 0.74 -21.46
CA GLU A 58 12.63 -0.52 -21.79
C GLU A 58 13.59 -1.72 -21.84
N GLU A 59 14.79 -1.53 -22.39
CA GLU A 59 15.81 -2.59 -22.54
C GLU A 59 16.31 -3.25 -21.23
N VAL A 60 16.03 -2.66 -20.06
CA VAL A 60 16.40 -3.26 -18.76
C VAL A 60 15.20 -3.69 -17.92
N GLN A 61 13.98 -3.38 -18.33
CA GLN A 61 12.78 -3.59 -17.50
C GLN A 61 12.50 -5.07 -17.24
N ASP A 62 12.71 -5.93 -18.25
CA ASP A 62 12.46 -7.38 -18.15
C ASP A 62 13.37 -8.10 -17.14
N ASN A 63 14.46 -7.45 -16.71
CA ASN A 63 15.37 -7.99 -15.71
C ASN A 63 14.98 -7.60 -14.27
N TYR A 64 13.89 -6.83 -14.08
CA TYR A 64 13.42 -6.36 -12.77
C TYR A 64 14.52 -5.77 -11.86
N PRO A 65 15.38 -4.84 -12.36
CA PRO A 65 16.60 -4.44 -11.64
C PRO A 65 16.34 -3.62 -10.36
N ILE A 66 15.08 -3.23 -10.12
CA ILE A 66 14.64 -2.55 -8.89
C ILE A 66 14.12 -3.51 -7.83
N ILE A 67 13.97 -4.80 -8.14
CA ILE A 67 13.61 -5.83 -7.16
C ILE A 67 14.89 -6.42 -6.58
N TYR A 68 14.92 -6.62 -5.26
CA TYR A 68 16.07 -7.23 -4.60
C TYR A 68 16.35 -8.63 -5.20
N PRO A 69 17.57 -8.91 -5.72
CA PRO A 69 17.77 -10.07 -6.59
C PRO A 69 17.42 -11.42 -5.97
N SER A 70 17.65 -11.63 -4.67
CA SER A 70 17.41 -12.93 -4.05
C SER A 70 15.92 -13.29 -3.93
N VAL A 71 15.01 -12.32 -4.01
CA VAL A 71 13.56 -12.57 -3.92
C VAL A 71 12.86 -12.60 -5.26
N LEU A 72 13.55 -12.26 -6.35
CA LEU A 72 12.93 -12.16 -7.69
C LEU A 72 12.27 -13.48 -8.12
N ALA A 73 12.92 -14.62 -7.89
CA ALA A 73 12.37 -15.93 -8.23
C ALA A 73 11.05 -16.21 -7.49
N ASP A 74 10.96 -15.82 -6.23
CA ASP A 74 9.75 -15.95 -5.40
C ASP A 74 8.65 -14.98 -5.85
N VAL A 75 9.00 -13.74 -6.20
CA VAL A 75 8.04 -12.75 -6.73
C VAL A 75 7.43 -13.22 -8.04
N LEU A 76 8.24 -13.80 -8.94
CA LEU A 76 7.74 -14.33 -10.22
C LEU A 76 6.87 -15.59 -10.04
N GLN A 77 7.26 -16.49 -9.12
CA GLN A 77 6.42 -17.65 -8.77
C GLN A 77 5.10 -17.22 -8.11
N HIS A 78 5.15 -16.24 -7.20
CA HIS A 78 3.97 -15.62 -6.62
C HIS A 78 3.07 -15.06 -7.72
N LEU A 79 3.58 -14.23 -8.64
CA LEU A 79 2.81 -13.61 -9.71
C LEU A 79 2.12 -14.65 -10.61
N ASN A 80 2.75 -15.80 -10.85
CA ASN A 80 2.13 -16.90 -11.60
C ASN A 80 0.97 -17.57 -10.83
N LYS A 81 1.07 -17.69 -9.49
CA LYS A 81 0.02 -18.30 -8.64
C LYS A 81 -1.12 -17.33 -8.32
N PHE A 82 -0.77 -16.08 -8.06
CA PHE A 82 -1.68 -14.99 -7.71
C PHE A 82 -1.41 -13.80 -8.64
N PRO A 83 -1.98 -13.81 -9.86
CA PRO A 83 -1.77 -12.73 -10.81
C PRO A 83 -2.24 -11.40 -10.24
N PHE A 84 -1.36 -10.41 -10.26
CA PHE A 84 -1.66 -9.03 -9.91
C PHE A 84 -1.19 -8.08 -11.01
N LYS A 85 -1.71 -6.86 -11.00
CA LYS A 85 -1.39 -5.85 -12.01
C LYS A 85 -0.13 -5.11 -11.59
N LEU A 86 0.89 -5.13 -12.45
CA LEU A 86 2.00 -4.19 -12.29
C LEU A 86 1.48 -2.77 -12.52
N HIS A 87 1.78 -1.87 -11.60
CA HIS A 87 1.39 -0.47 -11.73
C HIS A 87 2.04 0.15 -12.97
N THR A 88 1.37 1.13 -13.59
CA THR A 88 1.91 1.89 -14.75
C THR A 88 3.30 2.46 -14.47
N HIS A 89 3.59 2.76 -13.21
CA HIS A 89 4.85 3.31 -12.74
C HIS A 89 5.74 2.28 -12.03
N PHE A 90 5.51 0.98 -12.24
CA PHE A 90 6.32 -0.07 -11.60
C PHE A 90 7.82 0.11 -11.91
N ASN A 91 8.15 0.43 -13.17
CA ASN A 91 9.53 0.66 -13.62
C ASN A 91 10.09 2.06 -13.30
N HIS A 92 9.38 2.83 -12.47
CA HIS A 92 9.90 4.06 -11.90
C HIS A 92 10.74 3.71 -10.65
N MET A 93 11.90 4.34 -10.47
CA MET A 93 12.78 4.06 -9.31
C MET A 93 12.09 4.33 -7.96
N ALA A 94 11.12 5.24 -7.93
CA ALA A 94 10.27 5.51 -6.76
C ALA A 94 8.94 4.71 -6.75
N SER A 95 8.92 3.51 -7.34
CA SER A 95 7.75 2.63 -7.34
C SER A 95 7.44 2.11 -5.93
N SER A 96 6.28 2.51 -5.38
CA SER A 96 5.82 2.03 -4.06
C SER A 96 5.52 0.53 -4.06
N GLN A 97 5.01 -0.01 -5.18
CA GLN A 97 4.78 -1.45 -5.34
C GLN A 97 6.11 -2.23 -5.26
N ALA A 98 7.16 -1.74 -5.92
CA ALA A 98 8.50 -2.35 -5.81
C ALA A 98 9.09 -2.18 -4.40
N ALA A 99 8.94 -0.99 -3.79
CA ALA A 99 9.40 -0.74 -2.43
C ALA A 99 8.73 -1.65 -1.39
N ASN A 100 7.43 -1.88 -1.50
CA ASN A 100 6.71 -2.82 -0.65
C ASN A 100 7.26 -4.26 -0.76
N VAL A 101 7.44 -4.75 -1.99
CA VAL A 101 8.03 -6.07 -2.26
C VAL A 101 9.41 -6.16 -1.65
N ASN A 102 10.24 -5.15 -1.89
CA ASN A 102 11.60 -5.08 -1.39
C ASN A 102 11.68 -4.97 0.13
N LEU A 103 10.66 -4.43 0.80
CA LEU A 103 10.65 -4.26 2.25
C LEU A 103 10.27 -5.56 2.97
N PHE A 104 9.26 -6.26 2.47
CA PHE A 104 8.67 -7.38 3.20
C PHE A 104 9.10 -8.76 2.73
N VAL A 105 9.23 -8.98 1.41
CA VAL A 105 9.49 -10.34 0.89
C VAL A 105 10.82 -10.94 1.41
N PRO A 106 11.92 -10.18 1.53
CA PRO A 106 13.16 -10.70 2.12
C PRO A 106 12.99 -11.17 3.58
N ILE A 107 12.17 -10.46 4.37
CA ILE A 107 11.85 -10.89 5.75
C ILE A 107 10.97 -12.14 5.74
N LEU A 108 9.95 -12.17 4.88
CA LEU A 108 8.98 -13.28 4.81
C LEU A 108 9.61 -14.60 4.36
N LEU A 109 10.71 -14.53 3.61
CA LEU A 109 11.47 -15.70 3.16
C LEU A 109 12.63 -16.08 4.09
N SER A 110 12.92 -15.26 5.11
CA SER A 110 13.98 -15.54 6.07
C SER A 110 13.57 -16.64 7.06
N PRO A 111 14.50 -17.52 7.48
CA PRO A 111 14.26 -18.49 8.56
C PRO A 111 13.95 -17.82 9.91
N LYS A 112 14.21 -16.52 10.02
CA LYS A 112 14.01 -15.66 11.19
C LYS A 112 12.78 -14.76 11.07
N ALA A 113 11.93 -14.96 10.05
CA ALA A 113 10.71 -14.17 9.81
C ALA A 113 9.88 -13.95 11.09
N ASN A 114 9.57 -15.03 11.83
CA ASN A 114 8.77 -14.96 13.05
C ASN A 114 9.40 -14.07 14.14
N GLU A 115 10.73 -14.12 14.27
CA GLU A 115 11.47 -13.33 15.26
C GLU A 115 11.47 -11.83 14.92
N ILE A 116 11.45 -11.49 13.64
CA ILE A 116 11.40 -10.11 13.15
C ILE A 116 9.97 -9.57 13.22
N LEU A 117 9.01 -10.30 12.65
CA LEU A 117 7.62 -9.85 12.52
C LEU A 117 6.94 -9.65 13.89
N LYS A 118 7.27 -10.48 14.90
CA LYS A 118 6.77 -10.28 16.28
C LYS A 118 7.21 -8.95 16.93
N LEU A 119 8.32 -8.36 16.47
CA LEU A 119 8.78 -7.06 16.97
C LEU A 119 8.01 -5.89 16.36
N LEU A 120 7.38 -6.11 15.19
CA LEU A 120 6.50 -5.14 14.53
C LEU A 120 5.05 -5.34 14.96
N LYS A 121 4.64 -6.60 15.16
CA LYS A 121 3.29 -7.02 15.49
C LYS A 121 3.33 -7.97 16.69
N PRO A 122 3.18 -7.47 17.93
CA PRO A 122 3.44 -8.25 19.15
C PRO A 122 2.60 -9.53 19.33
N ASP A 123 1.39 -9.58 18.76
CA ASP A 123 0.53 -10.77 18.76
C ASP A 123 0.96 -11.83 17.74
N PHE A 124 1.89 -11.52 16.84
CA PHE A 124 2.43 -12.45 15.85
C PHE A 124 3.23 -13.56 16.52
N LYS A 125 2.78 -14.81 16.36
CA LYS A 125 3.49 -15.99 16.85
C LYS A 125 4.29 -16.66 15.73
N GLU A 126 3.64 -16.95 14.61
CA GLU A 126 4.22 -17.76 13.54
C GLU A 126 3.62 -17.43 12.18
N LEU A 127 4.46 -17.31 11.15
CA LEU A 127 4.03 -17.16 9.76
C LEU A 127 3.29 -18.41 9.30
N ALA A 128 2.07 -18.25 8.78
CA ALA A 128 1.24 -19.37 8.32
C ALA A 128 1.64 -19.78 6.88
N VAL A 129 2.80 -20.42 6.73
CA VAL A 129 3.40 -20.72 5.41
C VAL A 129 2.55 -21.62 4.49
N ALA A 130 1.59 -22.35 5.04
CA ALA A 130 0.64 -23.16 4.29
C ALA A 130 -0.47 -22.33 3.61
N GLU A 131 -0.69 -21.10 4.08
CA GLU A 131 -1.68 -20.18 3.54
C GLU A 131 -1.07 -19.30 2.44
N LEU A 132 -1.91 -18.84 1.51
CA LEU A 132 -1.53 -17.93 0.41
C LEU A 132 -0.30 -18.44 -0.41
N TYR A 133 0.71 -17.60 -0.62
CA TYR A 133 2.02 -17.97 -1.16
C TYR A 133 3.04 -17.88 -0.01
N LYS A 134 3.42 -19.01 0.57
CA LYS A 134 4.39 -19.07 1.68
C LYS A 134 4.01 -18.13 2.85
N GLY A 135 2.72 -17.97 3.12
CA GLY A 135 2.21 -17.10 4.18
C GLY A 135 2.02 -15.63 3.79
N PHE A 136 2.19 -15.24 2.53
CA PHE A 136 1.89 -13.88 2.08
C PHE A 136 1.24 -13.82 0.70
N ARG A 137 0.71 -12.64 0.36
CA ARG A 137 0.25 -12.32 -0.98
C ARG A 137 0.40 -10.82 -1.28
N ILE A 138 1.01 -10.51 -2.42
CA ILE A 138 1.20 -9.15 -2.94
C ILE A 138 -0.08 -8.72 -3.68
N GLU A 139 -0.51 -7.46 -3.51
CA GLU A 139 -1.76 -6.90 -4.04
C GLU A 139 -2.99 -7.76 -3.66
N TYR A 140 -3.25 -7.85 -2.35
CA TYR A 140 -4.33 -8.67 -1.81
C TYR A 140 -5.68 -7.95 -1.84
N TRP A 141 -6.68 -8.61 -2.42
CA TRP A 141 -8.08 -8.16 -2.40
C TRP A 141 -9.08 -9.33 -2.30
N ASP A 142 -8.60 -10.49 -1.85
CA ASP A 142 -9.35 -11.74 -1.66
C ASP A 142 -9.85 -12.45 -2.94
N GLY A 143 -9.87 -11.81 -4.12
CA GLY A 143 -10.21 -12.46 -5.38
C GLY A 143 -9.01 -13.02 -6.16
N ASN A 144 -9.25 -13.80 -7.20
CA ASN A 144 -8.21 -14.42 -8.06
C ASN A 144 -8.40 -14.14 -9.57
N SER A 145 -9.40 -13.34 -9.96
CA SER A 145 -9.62 -13.01 -11.37
C SER A 145 -10.20 -11.61 -11.60
N ASN A 146 -9.89 -11.01 -12.75
CA ASN A 146 -10.45 -9.71 -13.15
C ASN A 146 -11.98 -9.71 -13.39
N LYS A 147 -12.64 -10.88 -13.28
CA LYS A 147 -14.10 -11.01 -13.38
C LYS A 147 -14.77 -10.93 -12.01
N GLU A 148 -14.03 -11.17 -10.94
CA GLU A 148 -14.52 -11.07 -9.58
C GLU A 148 -14.53 -9.61 -9.12
N LYS A 149 -15.49 -9.32 -8.26
CA LYS A 149 -15.74 -8.00 -7.68
C LYS A 149 -15.11 -7.84 -6.29
N GLY A 150 -14.67 -8.95 -5.69
CA GLY A 150 -14.18 -9.00 -4.31
C GLY A 150 -15.30 -8.78 -3.30
N LEU A 151 -14.98 -8.93 -2.01
CA LEU A 151 -15.94 -8.77 -0.91
C LEU A 151 -16.48 -7.33 -0.80
N LEU A 152 -15.67 -6.35 -1.21
CA LEU A 152 -16.05 -4.94 -1.24
C LEU A 152 -16.94 -4.56 -2.44
N GLY A 153 -16.99 -5.41 -3.47
CA GLY A 153 -17.77 -5.16 -4.68
C GLY A 153 -17.13 -4.17 -5.66
N ASP A 154 -15.92 -3.68 -5.39
CA ASP A 154 -15.29 -2.56 -6.09
C ASP A 154 -14.24 -2.96 -7.12
N HIS A 155 -13.88 -4.25 -7.19
CA HIS A 155 -12.84 -4.72 -8.10
C HIS A 155 -13.34 -4.82 -9.56
N SER A 156 -12.46 -4.53 -10.50
CA SER A 156 -12.69 -4.54 -11.93
C SER A 156 -11.39 -4.81 -12.70
N ALA A 157 -11.47 -4.88 -14.03
CA ALA A 157 -10.28 -4.98 -14.86
C ALA A 157 -9.30 -3.79 -14.69
N ILE A 158 -9.77 -2.62 -14.21
CA ILE A 158 -8.99 -1.37 -14.22
C ILE A 158 -8.64 -0.88 -12.80
N ALA A 159 -9.53 -1.07 -11.84
CA ALA A 159 -9.40 -0.55 -10.49
C ALA A 159 -10.05 -1.48 -9.46
N GLY A 160 -9.64 -1.33 -8.20
CA GLY A 160 -10.15 -2.03 -7.03
C GLY A 160 -9.43 -1.54 -5.77
N THR A 161 -9.86 -2.03 -4.63
CA THR A 161 -9.13 -1.87 -3.36
C THR A 161 -8.27 -3.10 -3.17
N ASP A 162 -6.96 -2.89 -3.23
CA ASP A 162 -5.94 -3.90 -3.01
C ASP A 162 -5.04 -3.41 -1.86
N SER A 163 -4.73 -4.30 -0.91
CA SER A 163 -3.67 -4.06 0.06
C SER A 163 -2.34 -4.44 -0.57
N ASP A 164 -1.32 -3.59 -0.49
CA ASP A 164 -0.03 -3.85 -1.16
C ASP A 164 0.59 -5.21 -0.77
N ILE A 165 0.44 -5.64 0.49
CA ILE A 165 0.73 -7.02 0.90
C ILE A 165 -0.22 -7.48 2.03
N ALA A 166 -0.60 -8.76 1.98
CA ALA A 166 -1.24 -9.46 3.09
C ALA A 166 -0.29 -10.55 3.64
N ILE A 167 -0.21 -10.68 4.96
CA ILE A 167 0.62 -11.68 5.66
C ILE A 167 -0.29 -12.54 6.53
N ALA A 168 -0.38 -13.83 6.23
CA ALA A 168 -1.12 -14.81 7.01
C ALA A 168 -0.24 -15.33 8.15
N TYR A 169 -0.76 -15.35 9.37
CA TYR A 169 0.00 -15.74 10.55
C TYR A 169 -0.90 -16.38 11.62
N TYR A 170 -0.30 -17.15 12.51
CA TYR A 170 -0.94 -17.58 13.75
C TYR A 170 -0.61 -16.57 14.85
N ASN A 171 -1.63 -16.15 15.59
CA ASN A 171 -1.44 -15.30 16.76
C ASN A 171 -1.02 -16.11 18.00
N GLN A 172 -0.80 -15.45 19.14
CA GLN A 172 -0.45 -16.11 20.41
C GLN A 172 -1.50 -17.11 20.91
N SER A 173 -2.76 -16.97 20.47
CA SER A 173 -3.86 -17.90 20.76
C SER A 173 -3.98 -19.06 19.76
N ASN A 174 -3.04 -19.19 18.81
CA ASN A 174 -3.09 -20.14 17.67
C ASN A 174 -4.27 -19.93 16.72
N GLU A 175 -4.82 -18.73 16.67
CA GLU A 175 -5.85 -18.39 15.68
C GLU A 175 -5.18 -17.97 14.38
N LEU A 176 -5.71 -18.44 13.25
CA LEU A 176 -5.26 -17.98 11.94
C LEU A 176 -5.74 -16.55 11.72
N CYS A 177 -4.81 -15.65 11.42
CA CYS A 177 -5.02 -14.22 11.27
C CYS A 177 -4.42 -13.72 9.95
N LEU A 178 -4.90 -12.58 9.49
CA LEU A 178 -4.37 -11.90 8.31
C LEU A 178 -3.92 -10.49 8.68
N TRP A 179 -2.77 -10.07 8.18
CA TRP A 179 -2.27 -8.73 8.38
C TRP A 179 -2.17 -8.03 7.03
N LEU A 180 -3.06 -7.07 6.80
CA LEU A 180 -3.11 -6.23 5.61
C LEU A 180 -2.18 -5.04 5.80
N ILE A 181 -1.34 -4.76 4.81
CA ILE A 181 -0.40 -3.64 4.82
C ILE A 181 -0.57 -2.82 3.53
N GLU A 182 -0.72 -1.51 3.70
CA GLU A 182 -0.57 -0.51 2.66
C GLU A 182 0.79 0.18 2.81
N HIS A 183 1.55 0.29 1.73
CA HIS A 183 2.87 0.89 1.68
C HIS A 183 2.89 2.17 0.83
N LYS A 184 3.42 3.26 1.38
CA LYS A 184 3.62 4.54 0.68
C LYS A 184 5.09 4.97 0.69
N LEU A 185 5.65 5.22 -0.47
CA LEU A 185 7.03 5.68 -0.59
C LEU A 185 7.12 7.21 -0.70
N THR A 186 6.55 7.77 -1.78
CA THR A 186 6.69 9.20 -2.13
C THR A 186 5.37 9.93 -2.29
N GLU A 187 4.26 9.22 -2.16
CA GLU A 187 2.92 9.76 -2.31
C GLU A 187 2.69 10.90 -1.32
N ALA A 188 2.15 12.00 -1.81
CA ALA A 188 1.80 13.15 -0.98
C ALA A 188 0.51 12.93 -0.17
N GLU A 189 -0.33 11.97 -0.58
CA GLU A 189 -1.58 11.62 0.08
C GLU A 189 -2.01 10.21 -0.34
N PHE A 190 -2.85 9.57 0.49
CA PHE A 190 -3.58 8.37 0.12
C PHE A 190 -4.63 8.63 -0.98
N SER A 191 -5.15 7.56 -1.57
CA SER A 191 -6.15 7.68 -2.65
C SER A 191 -7.44 8.35 -2.18
N VAL A 192 -7.74 9.54 -2.71
CA VAL A 192 -8.98 10.29 -2.44
C VAL A 192 -10.23 9.59 -2.98
N CYS A 193 -11.41 9.99 -2.50
CA CYS A 193 -12.67 9.42 -2.94
C CYS A 193 -13.04 9.88 -4.36
N GLY A 194 -12.85 8.99 -5.35
CA GLY A 194 -13.33 9.21 -6.72
C GLY A 194 -14.86 9.34 -6.81
N GLY A 195 -15.61 8.85 -5.82
CA GLY A 195 -17.05 9.04 -5.74
C GLY A 195 -17.45 10.49 -5.46
N ALA A 196 -16.61 11.28 -4.77
CA ALA A 196 -16.89 12.67 -4.46
C ALA A 196 -16.84 13.58 -5.70
N THR A 197 -16.01 13.22 -6.69
CA THR A 197 -15.79 13.96 -7.94
C THR A 197 -16.35 13.26 -9.18
N SER A 198 -17.04 12.14 -9.02
CA SER A 198 -17.59 11.37 -10.14
C SER A 198 -18.56 12.20 -10.98
N LYS A 199 -18.43 12.11 -12.31
CA LYS A 199 -19.38 12.69 -13.27
C LYS A 199 -20.75 12.02 -13.23
N GLY A 200 -20.84 10.82 -12.64
CA GLY A 200 -22.10 10.08 -12.49
C GLY A 200 -22.95 10.51 -11.30
N LYS A 201 -22.51 11.49 -10.51
CA LYS A 201 -23.27 11.98 -9.35
C LYS A 201 -24.61 12.58 -9.76
N LYS A 202 -25.61 12.34 -8.94
CA LYS A 202 -26.97 12.92 -8.98
C LYS A 202 -27.12 13.91 -7.81
N PRO A 203 -28.14 14.81 -7.83
CA PRO A 203 -28.36 15.76 -6.73
C PRO A 203 -28.53 15.14 -5.33
N VAL A 204 -28.94 13.87 -5.25
CA VAL A 204 -29.02 13.12 -4.00
C VAL A 204 -27.65 12.82 -3.38
N HIS A 205 -26.58 12.80 -4.19
CA HIS A 205 -25.22 12.47 -3.72
C HIS A 205 -24.54 13.66 -3.06
N ASN A 206 -24.50 13.66 -1.73
CA ASN A 206 -24.04 14.80 -0.94
C ASN A 206 -22.93 14.44 0.06
N CYS A 207 -21.70 14.88 -0.23
CA CYS A 207 -20.54 14.67 0.64
C CYS A 207 -20.49 15.60 1.86
N THR A 208 -21.39 16.60 1.96
CA THR A 208 -21.50 17.44 3.17
C THR A 208 -22.25 16.75 4.30
N LYS A 209 -22.80 15.55 4.07
CA LYS A 209 -23.47 14.75 5.09
C LYS A 209 -22.47 14.12 6.04
N THR A 210 -22.81 14.10 7.31
CA THR A 210 -22.02 13.47 8.37
C THR A 210 -22.02 11.94 8.22
N PHE A 211 -21.13 11.26 8.95
CA PHE A 211 -21.08 9.80 8.99
C PHE A 211 -22.43 9.18 9.36
N SER A 212 -23.09 9.70 10.41
CA SER A 212 -24.38 9.21 10.90
C SER A 212 -25.49 9.43 9.87
N GLU A 213 -25.58 10.61 9.26
CA GLU A 213 -26.57 10.88 8.20
C GLU A 213 -26.39 9.98 6.97
N ILE A 214 -25.14 9.67 6.59
CA ILE A 214 -24.86 8.75 5.47
C ILE A 214 -25.21 7.31 5.85
N THR A 215 -24.95 6.89 7.08
CA THR A 215 -25.28 5.53 7.53
C THR A 215 -26.80 5.30 7.57
N GLU A 216 -27.56 6.31 8.04
CA GLU A 216 -29.03 6.31 8.03
C GLU A 216 -29.61 6.33 6.61
N ASN A 217 -28.96 7.04 5.67
CA ASN A 217 -29.38 7.08 4.27
C ASN A 217 -28.19 6.95 3.31
N LYS A 218 -27.78 5.70 3.08
CA LYS A 218 -26.61 5.34 2.27
C LYS A 218 -26.74 5.77 0.80
N GLU A 219 -27.96 6.00 0.32
CA GLU A 219 -28.23 6.51 -1.04
C GLU A 219 -27.60 7.88 -1.31
N THR A 220 -27.31 8.64 -0.25
CA THR A 220 -26.61 9.92 -0.32
C THR A 220 -25.13 9.79 -0.71
N CYS A 221 -24.56 8.58 -0.69
CA CYS A 221 -23.20 8.33 -1.14
C CYS A 221 -23.17 7.71 -2.55
N TYR A 222 -22.39 8.31 -3.45
CA TYR A 222 -22.23 7.78 -4.81
C TYR A 222 -21.61 6.37 -4.85
N TYR A 223 -20.69 6.05 -3.94
CA TYR A 223 -20.11 4.69 -3.89
C TYR A 223 -21.15 3.63 -3.57
N HIS A 224 -22.19 3.97 -2.79
CA HIS A 224 -23.28 3.04 -2.53
C HIS A 224 -24.26 3.01 -3.71
N SER A 225 -25.03 4.06 -3.94
CA SER A 225 -26.15 4.02 -4.90
C SER A 225 -25.74 4.15 -6.37
N GLY A 226 -24.59 4.75 -6.65
CA GLY A 226 -24.07 4.91 -8.01
C GLY A 226 -23.16 3.78 -8.45
N SER A 227 -22.37 3.22 -7.52
CA SER A 227 -21.34 2.20 -7.82
C SER A 227 -21.68 0.81 -7.28
N ASN A 228 -22.67 0.69 -6.38
CA ASN A 228 -23.07 -0.55 -5.71
C ASN A 228 -21.93 -1.20 -4.91
N TYR A 229 -21.03 -0.41 -4.33
CA TYR A 229 -19.97 -0.90 -3.44
C TYR A 229 -20.53 -1.17 -2.04
N ASN A 230 -19.97 -2.17 -1.37
CA ASN A 230 -20.43 -2.62 -0.05
C ASN A 230 -19.92 -1.75 1.11
N TYR A 231 -19.17 -0.67 0.84
CA TYR A 231 -18.43 0.05 1.88
C TYR A 231 -19.31 0.52 3.05
N TRP A 232 -20.45 1.15 2.78
CA TRP A 232 -21.34 1.66 3.83
C TRP A 232 -22.14 0.57 4.55
N ASN A 233 -22.35 -0.59 3.91
CA ASN A 233 -22.97 -1.74 4.58
C ASN A 233 -22.00 -2.34 5.60
N ILE A 234 -20.74 -2.53 5.21
CA ILE A 234 -19.70 -3.02 6.13
C ILE A 234 -19.44 -1.99 7.23
N THR A 235 -19.36 -0.70 6.89
CA THR A 235 -19.24 0.38 7.87
C THR A 235 -20.35 0.39 8.90
N GLU A 236 -21.61 0.16 8.50
CA GLU A 236 -22.74 0.09 9.42
C GLU A 236 -22.64 -1.11 10.38
N ASN A 237 -22.28 -2.28 9.85
CA ASN A 237 -22.12 -3.51 10.64
C ASN A 237 -20.99 -3.38 11.67
N HIS A 238 -19.95 -2.59 11.35
CA HIS A 238 -18.78 -2.36 12.18
C HIS A 238 -18.72 -0.91 12.72
N LYS A 239 -19.87 -0.25 12.88
CA LYS A 239 -19.92 1.17 13.26
C LYS A 239 -19.22 1.48 14.59
N ASP A 240 -19.22 0.52 15.51
CA ASP A 240 -18.60 0.64 16.83
C ASP A 240 -17.07 0.72 16.74
N PHE A 241 -16.47 0.32 15.62
CA PHE A 241 -15.06 0.54 15.34
C PHE A 241 -14.71 2.03 15.11
N PHE A 242 -15.64 2.78 14.52
CA PHE A 242 -15.46 4.19 14.18
C PHE A 242 -15.96 5.08 15.32
N VAL A 243 -15.49 4.86 16.55
CA VAL A 243 -16.03 5.45 17.79
C VAL A 243 -16.20 6.98 17.72
N ASN A 244 -15.25 7.67 17.09
CA ASN A 244 -15.22 9.13 17.01
C ASN A 244 -15.86 9.68 15.72
N ASN A 245 -16.73 8.91 15.07
CA ASN A 245 -17.37 9.30 13.81
C ASN A 245 -18.18 10.61 13.88
N ASN A 246 -18.73 10.94 15.06
CA ASN A 246 -19.52 12.15 15.30
C ASN A 246 -18.69 13.46 15.27
N ASN A 247 -17.35 13.37 15.28
CA ASN A 247 -16.48 14.55 15.30
C ASN A 247 -16.37 15.23 13.93
N ASN A 248 -16.85 14.61 12.85
CA ASN A 248 -16.77 15.14 11.50
C ASN A 248 -18.09 15.78 11.08
N LEU A 249 -18.04 17.03 10.64
CA LEU A 249 -19.22 17.79 10.16
C LEU A 249 -19.63 17.43 8.71
N SER A 250 -18.88 16.53 8.07
CA SER A 250 -19.10 16.06 6.69
C SER A 250 -18.53 14.65 6.53
N CYS A 251 -18.57 14.09 5.32
CA CYS A 251 -18.06 12.76 5.05
C CYS A 251 -16.55 12.70 5.35
N PRO A 252 -16.10 11.87 6.31
CA PRO A 252 -14.68 11.79 6.67
C PRO A 252 -13.84 11.19 5.54
N PHE A 253 -14.45 10.38 4.67
CA PHE A 253 -13.77 9.60 3.66
C PHE A 253 -13.70 10.31 2.30
N GLN A 254 -13.80 11.64 2.24
CA GLN A 254 -13.69 12.35 0.96
C GLN A 254 -12.23 12.45 0.45
N ASN A 255 -11.27 12.55 1.36
CA ASN A 255 -9.86 12.82 1.06
C ASN A 255 -9.00 11.56 1.35
N GLY A 256 -7.76 11.73 1.84
CA GLY A 256 -6.82 10.62 2.07
C GLY A 256 -7.35 9.48 2.93
N MET A 257 -8.21 9.78 3.93
CA MET A 257 -8.84 8.75 4.77
C MET A 257 -9.67 7.72 3.98
N ASN A 258 -10.05 7.99 2.73
CA ASN A 258 -10.78 7.04 1.89
C ASN A 258 -10.03 5.72 1.68
N GLN A 259 -8.73 5.74 1.40
CA GLN A 259 -7.98 4.49 1.20
C GLN A 259 -7.85 3.71 2.50
N LEU A 260 -7.57 4.41 3.61
CA LEU A 260 -7.47 3.80 4.94
C LEU A 260 -8.77 3.11 5.33
N TRP A 261 -9.89 3.80 5.09
CA TRP A 261 -11.22 3.25 5.29
C TRP A 261 -11.45 2.00 4.44
N ARG A 262 -11.23 2.05 3.12
CA ARG A 262 -11.47 0.89 2.25
C ARG A 262 -10.63 -0.32 2.62
N ASN A 263 -9.35 -0.15 2.95
CA ASN A 263 -8.49 -1.28 3.38
C ASN A 263 -8.92 -1.84 4.75
N GLN A 264 -9.36 -1.00 5.68
CA GLN A 264 -9.95 -1.50 6.94
C GLN A 264 -11.24 -2.28 6.69
N LEU A 265 -12.11 -1.80 5.78
CA LEU A 265 -13.33 -2.51 5.41
C LEU A 265 -13.03 -3.84 4.70
N LEU A 266 -11.95 -3.92 3.92
CA LEU A 266 -11.49 -5.19 3.35
C LEU A 266 -11.21 -6.18 4.48
N GLY A 267 -10.52 -5.75 5.53
CA GLY A 267 -10.27 -6.57 6.71
C GLY A 267 -11.55 -7.08 7.38
N PHE A 268 -12.52 -6.20 7.65
CA PHE A 268 -13.81 -6.61 8.22
C PHE A 268 -14.57 -7.56 7.32
N ALA A 269 -14.58 -7.32 6.02
CA ALA A 269 -15.29 -8.18 5.09
C ALA A 269 -14.71 -9.60 5.06
N ILE A 270 -13.40 -9.73 5.20
CA ILE A 270 -12.73 -11.03 5.34
C ILE A 270 -13.12 -11.69 6.67
N GLU A 271 -13.05 -10.98 7.79
CA GLU A 271 -13.47 -11.54 9.09
C GLU A 271 -14.93 -12.04 9.09
N ASP A 272 -15.82 -11.32 8.40
CA ASP A 272 -17.25 -11.65 8.31
C ASP A 272 -17.55 -12.79 7.33
N ASP A 273 -16.65 -13.05 6.36
CA ASP A 273 -16.86 -14.07 5.35
C ASP A 273 -16.61 -15.47 5.92
N LYS A 274 -17.70 -16.22 6.05
CA LYS A 274 -17.71 -17.59 6.60
C LYS A 274 -16.99 -18.61 5.71
N THR A 275 -16.59 -18.25 4.50
CA THR A 275 -15.88 -19.16 3.59
C THR A 275 -14.37 -19.16 3.79
N ASN A 276 -13.81 -18.15 4.45
CA ASN A 276 -12.41 -18.14 4.84
C ASN A 276 -12.22 -18.51 6.32
N ASN A 277 -10.95 -18.76 6.69
CA ASN A 277 -10.58 -19.24 8.02
C ASN A 277 -9.93 -18.16 8.90
N PHE A 278 -9.78 -16.93 8.41
CA PHE A 278 -9.14 -15.85 9.15
C PHE A 278 -10.05 -15.37 10.27
N LYS A 279 -9.58 -15.48 11.52
CA LYS A 279 -10.32 -15.09 12.72
C LYS A 279 -10.19 -13.61 13.04
N ASN A 280 -9.01 -13.07 12.80
CA ASN A 280 -8.73 -11.64 13.00
C ASN A 280 -7.97 -11.11 11.78
N VAL A 281 -8.32 -9.91 11.36
CA VAL A 281 -7.67 -9.17 10.29
C VAL A 281 -7.32 -7.77 10.77
N ASP A 282 -6.02 -7.49 10.80
CA ASP A 282 -5.48 -6.18 11.16
C ASP A 282 -5.01 -5.42 9.91
N PHE A 283 -5.06 -4.10 9.96
CA PHE A 283 -4.61 -3.22 8.89
C PHE A 283 -3.50 -2.29 9.38
N SER A 284 -2.40 -2.23 8.64
CA SER A 284 -1.32 -1.29 8.88
C SER A 284 -0.98 -0.43 7.68
N VAL A 285 -0.50 0.77 7.97
CA VAL A 285 0.17 1.63 7.00
C VAL A 285 1.67 1.65 7.26
N VAL A 286 2.44 1.51 6.19
CA VAL A 286 3.89 1.64 6.21
C VAL A 286 4.31 2.74 5.28
N HIS A 287 5.19 3.63 5.74
CA HIS A 287 5.69 4.70 4.89
C HIS A 287 7.17 4.96 5.04
N HIS A 288 7.76 5.69 4.09
CA HIS A 288 9.10 6.23 4.24
C HIS A 288 9.17 7.14 5.49
N PRO A 289 10.20 7.02 6.34
CA PRO A 289 10.30 7.82 7.58
C PRO A 289 10.21 9.33 7.35
N ASP A 290 10.79 9.82 6.26
CA ASP A 290 10.77 11.25 5.91
C ASP A 290 9.51 11.70 5.14
N ASN A 291 8.56 10.79 4.85
CA ASN A 291 7.31 11.15 4.17
C ASN A 291 6.23 11.62 5.16
N HIS A 292 6.39 12.83 5.68
CA HIS A 292 5.44 13.46 6.61
C HIS A 292 4.13 13.94 5.96
N SER A 293 3.98 13.83 4.64
CA SER A 293 2.77 14.33 3.96
C SER A 293 1.52 13.51 4.34
N LEU A 294 1.71 12.29 4.83
CA LEU A 294 0.64 11.35 5.19
C LEU A 294 0.19 11.49 6.65
N ASP A 295 0.97 12.17 7.49
CA ASP A 295 0.78 12.22 8.94
C ASP A 295 -0.62 12.73 9.33
N ALA A 296 -1.12 13.73 8.59
CA ALA A 296 -2.45 14.30 8.84
C ALA A 296 -3.56 13.26 8.65
N SER A 297 -3.55 12.52 7.55
CA SER A 297 -4.55 11.48 7.24
C SER A 297 -4.43 10.28 8.19
N ILE A 298 -3.20 9.85 8.51
CA ILE A 298 -2.95 8.77 9.48
C ILE A 298 -3.48 9.16 10.86
N ASN A 299 -3.14 10.36 11.35
CA ASN A 299 -3.57 10.82 12.67
C ASN A 299 -5.08 11.05 12.74
N ALA A 300 -5.69 11.58 11.67
CA ALA A 300 -7.14 11.72 11.58
C ALA A 300 -7.84 10.35 11.63
N TYR A 301 -7.29 9.34 10.96
CA TYR A 301 -7.84 7.99 10.99
C TYR A 301 -7.65 7.31 12.35
N LYS A 302 -6.46 7.42 12.97
CA LYS A 302 -6.23 6.97 14.36
C LYS A 302 -7.24 7.57 15.33
N ASN A 303 -7.50 8.87 15.21
CA ASN A 303 -8.50 9.55 16.03
C ASN A 303 -9.91 9.02 15.74
N LEU A 304 -10.28 8.82 14.47
CA LEU A 304 -11.61 8.30 14.07
C LEU A 304 -11.91 6.95 14.74
N VAL A 305 -10.90 6.09 14.86
CA VAL A 305 -11.02 4.73 15.42
C VAL A 305 -10.56 4.63 16.87
N ASP A 306 -10.34 5.77 17.53
CA ASP A 306 -9.87 5.85 18.93
C ASP A 306 -8.61 5.01 19.23
N ASN A 307 -7.63 5.04 18.32
CA ASN A 307 -6.40 4.25 18.41
C ASN A 307 -6.63 2.74 18.59
N ASN A 308 -7.72 2.21 18.04
CA ASN A 308 -8.01 0.78 18.05
C ASN A 308 -6.82 -0.01 17.48
N SER A 309 -6.42 -1.08 18.18
CA SER A 309 -5.24 -1.88 17.85
C SER A 309 -5.31 -2.58 16.49
N LYS A 310 -6.51 -2.75 15.91
CA LYS A 310 -6.65 -3.30 14.55
C LYS A 310 -6.14 -2.36 13.45
N PHE A 311 -5.92 -1.08 13.77
CA PHE A 311 -5.24 -0.14 12.89
C PHE A 311 -3.90 0.29 13.49
N SER A 312 -2.83 0.19 12.71
CA SER A 312 -1.51 0.69 13.13
C SER A 312 -0.75 1.37 12.01
N SER A 313 0.29 2.13 12.37
CA SER A 313 1.20 2.72 11.37
C SER A 313 2.63 2.69 11.89
N PHE A 314 3.57 2.46 10.99
CA PHE A 314 5.01 2.49 11.25
C PHE A 314 5.77 2.85 9.98
N THR A 315 7.08 3.00 10.08
CA THR A 315 7.94 3.39 8.96
C THR A 315 8.71 2.20 8.40
N SER A 316 9.19 2.32 7.17
CA SER A 316 10.15 1.35 6.61
C SER A 316 11.44 1.28 7.44
N LYS A 317 11.83 2.37 8.11
CA LYS A 317 12.94 2.38 9.07
C LYS A 317 12.66 1.48 10.27
N ASP A 318 11.44 1.49 10.81
CA ASP A 318 11.07 0.60 11.91
C ASP A 318 11.25 -0.87 11.53
N VAL A 319 10.85 -1.24 10.31
CA VAL A 319 11.03 -2.59 9.76
C VAL A 319 12.51 -2.97 9.69
N ILE A 320 13.36 -2.10 9.13
CA ILE A 320 14.81 -2.34 9.06
C ILE A 320 15.44 -2.44 10.44
N ASP A 321 15.09 -1.54 11.36
CA ASP A 321 15.62 -1.54 12.72
C ASP A 321 15.23 -2.83 13.46
N LYS A 322 14.00 -3.34 13.28
CA LYS A 322 13.58 -4.63 13.86
C LYS A 322 14.33 -5.80 13.25
N ALA A 323 14.57 -5.80 11.94
CA ALA A 323 15.35 -6.84 11.27
C ALA A 323 16.81 -6.88 11.79
N LEU A 324 17.43 -5.72 11.99
CA LEU A 324 18.78 -5.58 12.54
C LEU A 324 18.93 -6.17 13.94
N ILE A 325 17.89 -6.07 14.79
CA ILE A 325 17.92 -6.61 16.16
C ILE A 325 18.10 -8.14 16.16
N VAL A 326 17.48 -8.83 15.21
CA VAL A 326 17.47 -10.31 15.16
C VAL A 326 18.79 -10.90 14.67
N LYS A 327 19.65 -10.09 14.02
CA LYS A 327 20.99 -10.47 13.55
C LYS A 327 20.98 -11.71 12.63
N ASP A 328 20.05 -11.72 11.69
CA ASP A 328 20.00 -12.75 10.66
C ASP A 328 20.96 -12.42 9.50
N LYS A 329 22.02 -13.21 9.37
CA LYS A 329 23.04 -13.03 8.34
C LYS A 329 22.51 -13.18 6.92
N GLU A 330 21.42 -13.92 6.73
CA GLU A 330 20.83 -14.12 5.40
C GLU A 330 20.24 -12.82 4.83
N ILE A 331 19.85 -11.89 5.70
CA ILE A 331 19.22 -10.63 5.30
C ILE A 331 20.11 -9.39 5.53
N ASP A 332 21.34 -9.54 6.05
CA ASP A 332 22.27 -8.41 6.26
C ASP A 332 22.58 -7.65 4.96
N SER A 333 22.77 -8.41 3.86
CA SER A 333 23.02 -7.82 2.54
C SER A 333 21.78 -7.12 1.99
N TRP A 334 20.58 -7.65 2.27
CA TRP A 334 19.32 -6.99 1.96
C TRP A 334 19.16 -5.69 2.75
N ILE A 335 19.42 -5.68 4.06
CA ILE A 335 19.33 -4.47 4.88
C ILE A 335 20.22 -3.38 4.30
N THR A 336 21.48 -3.71 4.00
CA THR A 336 22.43 -2.76 3.40
C THR A 336 21.92 -2.22 2.07
N TRP A 337 21.43 -3.12 1.20
CA TRP A 337 20.91 -2.78 -0.11
C TRP A 337 19.65 -1.89 -0.04
N TYR A 338 18.69 -2.23 0.82
CA TYR A 338 17.43 -1.50 0.97
C TYR A 338 17.68 -0.09 1.50
N ARG A 339 18.55 0.03 2.51
CA ARG A 339 18.96 1.33 3.06
C ARG A 339 19.65 2.20 2.02
N GLU A 340 20.55 1.63 1.21
CA GLU A 340 21.21 2.36 0.14
C GLU A 340 20.22 2.78 -0.96
N LEU A 341 19.31 1.91 -1.38
CA LEU A 341 18.36 2.22 -2.44
C LEU A 341 17.36 3.29 -2.02
N TYR A 342 16.72 3.11 -0.86
CA TYR A 342 15.63 3.98 -0.41
C TYR A 342 16.05 5.10 0.54
N ASN A 343 17.35 5.22 0.86
CA ASN A 343 17.91 6.27 1.72
C ASN A 343 17.33 6.27 3.15
N ILE A 344 17.45 5.14 3.87
CA ILE A 344 16.94 4.98 5.25
C ILE A 344 17.95 4.51 6.30
#